data_AF-A0A534W7S9-F1
#
_entry.id   AF-A0A534W7S9-F1
#
_cell.length_a   1.000
_cell.length_b   1.000
_cell.length_c   1.000
_cell.angle_alpha   90.00
_cell.angle_beta   90.00
_cell.angle_gamma   90.00
#
_symmetry.space_group_name_H-M   'P 1'
#
loop_
_entity.id
_entity.type
_entity.pdbx_description
1 polymer ?
#
loop_
_entity_poly.entity_id
_entity_poly.type
_entity_poly.pdbx_seq_one_letter_code
_entity_poly.pdbx_strand_id
1 'polypeptide(L)' 'MLEHYRPRAVAALKVLERHLAQRNWFVGDAYSVADIALFAYSQMAPEAGHDLGQFPSVTAWMERVRAQPGWFPIER' A
#
# COMPACT_ATOMS: atom_id res chain seq x y z
N MET A 1 16.09 -10.54 -13.23
CA MET A 1 14.73 -11.04 -12.94
C MET A 1 13.84 -9.96 -12.31
N LEU A 2 14.25 -9.32 -11.20
CA LEU A 2 13.46 -8.28 -10.52
C LEU A 2 13.22 -7.02 -11.38
N GLU A 3 14.20 -6.61 -12.19
CA GLU A 3 14.05 -5.44 -13.07
C GLU A 3 12.90 -5.57 -14.10
N HIS A 4 12.59 -6.79 -14.53
CA HIS A 4 11.51 -7.05 -15.50
C HIS A 4 10.13 -6.68 -14.94
N TYR A 5 9.93 -6.81 -13.63
CA TYR A 5 8.65 -6.54 -12.98
C TYR A 5 8.52 -5.12 -12.42
N ARG A 6 9.62 -4.36 -12.38
CA ARG A 6 9.64 -2.98 -11.86
C ARG A 6 8.58 -2.08 -12.50
N PRO A 7 8.36 -2.06 -13.83
CA PRO A 7 7.33 -1.23 -14.44
C PRO A 7 5.91 -1.64 -14.00
N ARG A 8 5.66 -2.94 -13.81
CA ARG A 8 4.36 -3.45 -13.36
C ARG A 8 4.09 -3.09 -11.90
N ALA A 9 5.10 -3.17 -11.04
CA ALA A 9 4.97 -2.75 -9.65
C ALA A 9 4.68 -1.24 -9.53
N VAL A 10 5.37 -0.40 -10.30
CA VAL A 10 5.06 1.04 -10.36
C VAL A 10 3.65 1.29 -10.90
N ALA A 11 3.21 0.55 -11.92
CA ALA A 11 1.85 0.66 -12.45
C ALA A 11 0.79 0.27 -11.41
N ALA A 12 1.03 -0.78 -10.62
CA ALA A 12 0.15 -1.18 -9.52
C ALA A 12 0.07 -0.09 -8.45
N LEU A 13 1.21 0.46 -8.01
CA LEU A 13 1.24 1.58 -7.04
C LEU A 13 0.47 2.80 -7.55
N LYS A 14 0.58 3.13 -8.84
CA LYS A 14 -0.23 4.20 -9.47
C LYS A 14 -1.73 3.92 -9.44
N VAL A 15 -2.16 2.66 -9.54
CA VAL A 15 -3.57 2.29 -9.40
C VAL A 15 -4.04 2.50 -7.96
N LEU A 16 -3.25 2.06 -6.98
CA LEU A 16 -3.57 2.27 -5.56
C LEU A 16 -3.64 3.77 -5.23
N GLU A 17 -2.65 4.54 -5.68
CA GLU A 17 -2.58 5.99 -5.47
C GLU A 17 -3.82 6.70 -6.01
N ARG A 18 -4.24 6.41 -7.24
CA ARG A 18 -5.42 7.03 -7.84
C ARG A 18 -6.70 6.71 -7.07
N HIS A 19 -6.84 5.48 -6.58
CA HIS A 19 -8.01 5.09 -5.77
C HIS A 19 -8.01 5.81 -4.42
N LEU A 20 -6.87 5.78 -3.72
CA LEU A 20 -6.70 6.34 -2.38
C LEU A 20 -6.66 7.86 -2.36
N ALA A 21 -6.44 8.52 -3.50
CA ALA A 21 -6.60 9.96 -3.64
C ALA A 21 -8.05 10.43 -3.42
N GLN A 22 -9.02 9.52 -3.57
CA GLN A 22 -10.45 9.84 -3.45
C GLN A 22 -11.12 9.10 -2.29
N ARG A 23 -10.44 8.15 -1.65
CA ARG A 23 -11.00 7.27 -0.62
C ARG A 23 -10.02 6.96 0.48
N ASN A 24 -10.55 6.78 1.69
CA ASN A 24 -9.76 6.39 2.85
C ASN A 24 -9.40 4.89 2.84
N TRP A 25 -10.29 4.04 2.29
CA TRP A 25 -10.21 2.58 2.28
C TRP A 25 -10.55 2.00 0.90
N PHE A 26 -10.22 0.73 0.67
CA PHE A 26 -10.46 0.10 -0.63
C PHE A 26 -11.94 -0.22 -0.92
N VAL A 27 -12.74 -0.51 0.11
CA VAL A 27 -14.14 -0.90 -0.03
C VAL A 27 -15.03 -0.10 0.92
N GLY A 28 -16.05 0.57 0.37
CA GLY A 28 -16.96 1.40 1.17
C GLY A 28 -16.22 2.48 1.95
N ASP A 29 -16.71 2.75 3.17
CA ASP A 29 -16.20 3.81 4.04
C ASP A 29 -15.45 3.28 5.28
N ALA A 30 -15.14 1.97 5.33
CA ALA A 30 -14.51 1.32 6.49
C ALA A 30 -13.34 0.40 6.12
N TYR A 31 -12.45 0.18 7.09
CA TYR A 31 -11.33 -0.75 6.98
C TYR A 31 -11.82 -2.18 6.74
N SER A 32 -11.22 -2.89 5.80
CA SER A 32 -11.72 -4.18 5.33
C SER A 32 -10.60 -5.18 5.02
N VAL A 33 -10.99 -6.42 4.70
CA VAL A 33 -10.06 -7.46 4.22
C VAL A 33 -9.29 -7.04 2.96
N ALA A 34 -9.86 -6.14 2.13
CA ALA A 34 -9.16 -5.63 0.96
C ALA A 34 -7.92 -4.81 1.36
N ASP A 35 -8.04 -3.99 2.40
CA ASP A 35 -6.93 -3.18 2.91
C ASP A 35 -5.86 -4.07 3.55
N ILE A 36 -6.26 -5.09 4.33
CA ILE A 36 -5.34 -6.06 4.92
C ILE A 36 -4.52 -6.78 3.83
N ALA A 37 -5.21 -7.30 2.81
CA ALA A 37 -4.58 -8.08 1.74
C ALA A 37 -3.60 -7.24 0.92
N LEU A 38 -3.97 -5.99 0.59
CA LEU A 38 -3.11 -5.09 -0.17
C LEU A 38 -1.95 -4.56 0.66
N PHE A 39 -2.16 -4.29 1.95
CA PHE A 39 -1.12 -3.75 2.84
C PHE A 39 0.03 -4.73 3.03
N ALA A 40 -0.28 -6.03 3.20
CA ALA A 40 0.69 -7.09 3.45
C ALA A 40 1.91 -7.03 2.52
N TYR A 41 1.67 -6.84 1.21
CA TYR A 41 2.74 -6.75 0.20
C TYR A 41 3.14 -5.32 -0.14
N SER A 42 2.21 -4.36 -0.12
CA SER A 42 2.52 -2.98 -0.51
C SER A 42 3.54 -2.34 0.43
N GLN A 43 3.50 -2.67 1.72
CA GLN A 43 4.46 -2.16 2.70
C GLN A 43 5.92 -2.57 2.41
N MET A 44 6.13 -3.64 1.63
CA MET A 44 7.45 -4.15 1.24
C MET A 44 7.98 -3.53 -0.06
N ALA A 45 7.22 -2.62 -0.69
CA ALA A 45 7.65 -1.93 -1.91
C ALA A 45 9.04 -1.24 -1.79
N PRO A 46 9.42 -0.62 -0.66
CA PRO A 46 10.75 -0.05 -0.48
C PRO A 46 11.87 -1.10 -0.57
N GLU A 47 11.63 -2.31 -0.08
CA GLU A 47 12.60 -3.42 -0.13
C GLU A 47 12.83 -3.92 -1.56
N ALA A 48 11.81 -3.76 -2.43
CA ALA A 48 11.91 -3.99 -3.86
C ALA A 48 12.51 -2.79 -4.64
N GLY A 49 12.97 -1.74 -3.93
CA GLY A 49 13.59 -0.55 -4.52
C GLY A 49 12.59 0.46 -5.10
N HIS A 50 11.33 0.42 -4.68
CA HIS A 50 10.32 1.42 -5.06
C HIS A 50 10.24 2.53 -4.03
N ASP A 51 10.55 3.76 -4.46
CA ASP A 51 10.37 4.95 -3.64
C ASP A 51 8.88 5.28 -3.50
N LEU A 52 8.36 5.21 -2.28
CA LEU A 52 6.98 5.54 -1.94
C LEU A 52 6.74 7.05 -1.77
N GLY A 53 7.79 7.88 -1.76
CA GLY A 53 7.67 9.34 -1.69
C GLY A 53 6.87 9.95 -2.83
N GLN A 54 6.75 9.25 -3.97
CA GLN A 54 5.93 9.65 -5.11
C GLN A 54 4.43 9.28 -4.98
N PHE A 55 4.04 8.57 -3.90
CA PHE A 55 2.68 8.06 -3.68
C PHE A 55 2.15 8.50 -2.29
N PRO A 56 1.80 9.79 -2.11
CA PRO A 56 1.36 10.33 -0.82
C PRO A 56 0.05 9.71 -0.32
N SER A 57 -0.91 9.41 -1.18
CA SER A 57 -2.17 8.78 -0.75
C SER A 57 -1.95 7.34 -0.29
N VAL A 58 -1.07 6.59 -0.97
CA VAL A 58 -0.63 5.26 -0.52
C VAL A 58 0.07 5.34 0.83
N THR A 59 0.99 6.28 1.02
CA THR A 59 1.72 6.43 2.29
C THR A 59 0.78 6.76 3.44
N ALA A 60 -0.16 7.70 3.24
CA ALA A 60 -1.16 8.06 4.25
C ALA A 60 -2.11 6.88 4.57
N TRP A 61 -2.45 6.06 3.57
CA TRP A 61 -3.22 4.83 3.80
C TRP A 61 -2.43 3.81 4.61
N MET A 62 -1.15 3.59 4.32
CA MET A 62 -0.31 2.69 5.11
C MET A 62 -0.24 3.13 6.57
N GLU A 63 -0.12 4.42 6.85
CA GLU A 63 -0.18 4.96 8.21
C GLU A 63 -1.53 4.68 8.89
N ARG A 64 -2.65 4.88 8.18
CA ARG A 64 -3.99 4.53 8.68
C ARG A 64 -4.13 3.03 8.99
N VAL A 65 -3.56 2.15 8.19
CA VAL A 65 -3.57 0.70 8.43
C VAL A 65 -2.75 0.36 9.68
N ARG A 66 -1.55 0.94 9.83
CA ARG A 66 -0.70 0.72 11.03
C ARG A 66 -1.33 1.24 12.32
N ALA A 67 -2.23 2.21 12.22
CA ALA A 67 -2.98 2.75 13.36
C ALA A 67 -4.21 1.90 13.76
N GLN A 68 -4.55 0.83 13.04
CA GLN A 68 -5.70 -0.01 13.38
C GLN A 68 -5.46 -0.80 14.68
N PRO A 69 -6.47 -0.96 15.55
CA PRO A 69 -6.37 -1.79 16.75
C PRO A 69 -5.94 -3.21 16.41
N GLY A 70 -4.95 -3.72 17.14
CA GLY A 70 -4.41 -5.07 16.92
C GLY A 70 -3.46 -5.19 15.74
N TRP A 71 -3.09 -4.08 15.09
CA TRP A 71 -1.96 -4.10 14.17
C TRP A 71 -0.65 -4.31 14.94
N PHE A 72 0.21 -5.16 14.39
CA PHE A 72 1.57 -5.37 14.85
C PHE A 72 2.51 -5.50 13.64
N PRO A 73 3.76 -5.06 13.75
CA PRO A 73 4.74 -5.23 12.68
C PRO A 73 5.00 -6.73 12.44
N ILE A 74 5.25 -7.08 11.18
CA ILE A 74 5.77 -8.42 10.86
C ILE A 74 7.20 -8.47 11.40
N GLU A 75 7.43 -9.30 12.40
CA GLU A 75 8.78 -9.60 12.90
C GLU A 75 9.59 -10.29 11.79
N ARG A 76 10.86 -9.91 11.67
CA ARG A 76 11.82 -10.51 10.73
C ARG A 76 12.76 -11.45 11.46
#